data_AF-A0A293MG35-F1
#
_entry.id   AF-A0A293MG35-F1
#
_cell.length_a   1.000
_cell.length_b   1.000
_cell.length_c   1.000
_cell.angle_alpha   90.00
_cell.angle_beta   90.00
_cell.angle_gamma   90.00
#
_symmetry.space_group_name_H-M   'P 1'
#
loop_
_entity.id
_entity.type
_entity.pdbx_description
1 polymer ?
#
loop_
_entity_poly.entity_id
_entity_poly.type
_entity_poly.pdbx_seq_one_letter_code
_entity_poly.pdbx_strand_id
1 'polypeptide(L)'
;MTKNHLVHRARWLASLVCSRGYKVMLCWVPSHVGIHGNERADQAATAATLLPEITPFDVPSQDLKPLLRRAINVKWQESWEQQHNNKLRLVKPRVGQCTQPFPNRLQEVLSSRLRIGHTFLTHKFLLHREEPPECAHCQTKLSVMHILITCPLHENHRQHHFTALYKYALPLHPAL
;
A
#
# COMPACT_ATOMS: atom_id res chain seq x y z
N MET A 1 -20.53 5.58 17.83
CA MET A 1 -20.24 6.89 18.48
C MET A 1 -18.72 7.07 18.59
N THR A 2 -18.22 8.31 18.46
CA THR A 2 -16.76 8.58 18.61
C THR A 2 -16.29 8.26 20.02
N LYS A 3 -15.02 7.88 20.20
CA LYS A 3 -14.37 7.70 21.52
C LYS A 3 -13.46 8.89 21.87
N ASN A 4 -13.48 9.95 21.06
CA ASN A 4 -12.65 11.13 21.26
C ASN A 4 -13.26 12.01 22.36
N HIS A 5 -12.58 12.09 23.50
CA HIS A 5 -13.05 12.85 24.67
C HIS A 5 -13.18 14.36 24.39
N LEU A 6 -12.38 14.92 23.49
CA LEU A 6 -12.49 16.33 23.09
C LEU A 6 -13.81 16.59 22.37
N VAL A 7 -14.25 15.66 21.52
CA VAL A 7 -15.55 15.76 20.84
C VAL A 7 -16.69 15.65 21.85
N HIS A 8 -16.58 14.79 22.87
CA HIS A 8 -17.56 14.72 23.95
C HIS A 8 -17.60 16.01 24.76
N ARG A 9 -16.44 16.59 25.10
CA ARG A 9 -16.32 17.87 25.81
C ARG A 9 -16.93 19.02 25.01
N ALA A 10 -16.63 19.11 23.71
CA ALA A 10 -17.19 20.14 22.84
C ALA A 10 -18.72 20.05 22.76
N ARG A 11 -19.27 18.82 22.64
CA ARG A 11 -20.71 18.57 22.67
C ARG A 11 -21.33 18.98 24.00
N TRP A 12 -20.70 18.61 25.12
CA TRP A 12 -21.18 18.98 26.45
C TRP A 12 -21.19 20.50 26.64
N LEU A 13 -20.12 21.20 26.26
CA LEU A 13 -20.04 22.67 26.32
C LEU A 13 -21.14 23.32 25.48
N ALA A 14 -21.35 22.85 24.25
CA ALA A 14 -22.42 23.36 23.39
C ALA A 14 -23.80 23.16 24.04
N SER A 15 -24.07 21.99 24.62
CA SER A 15 -25.32 21.71 25.34
C SER A 15 -25.50 22.60 26.56
N LEU A 16 -24.43 22.83 27.33
CA LEU A 16 -24.46 23.72 28.49
C LEU A 16 -24.80 25.15 28.10
N VAL A 17 -24.19 25.66 27.04
CA VAL A 17 -24.48 26.99 26.49
C VAL A 17 -25.94 27.08 26.02
N CYS A 18 -26.45 26.05 25.34
CA CYS A 18 -27.86 25.98 24.94
C CYS A 18 -28.82 25.98 26.15
N SER A 19 -28.49 25.25 27.22
CA SER A 19 -29.33 25.20 28.44
C SER A 19 -29.47 26.56 29.14
N ARG A 20 -28.54 27.48 28.89
CA ARG A 20 -28.57 28.86 29.38
C ARG A 20 -29.36 29.82 28.48
N GLY A 21 -30.03 29.30 27.44
CA GLY A 21 -30.87 30.09 26.53
C GLY A 21 -30.14 30.65 25.30
N TYR A 22 -28.86 30.34 25.10
CA TYR A 22 -28.12 30.78 23.92
C TYR A 22 -28.32 29.83 22.75
N LYS A 23 -28.49 30.37 21.53
CA LYS A 23 -28.53 29.57 20.31
C LYS A 23 -27.11 29.37 19.77
N VAL A 24 -26.63 28.12 19.74
CA VAL A 24 -25.31 27.77 19.18
C VAL A 24 -25.47 27.21 17.77
N MET A 25 -24.66 27.71 16.82
CA MET A 25 -24.56 27.17 15.46
C MET A 25 -23.09 26.88 15.15
N LEU A 26 -22.82 25.70 14.60
CA LEU A 26 -21.49 25.33 14.12
C LEU A 26 -21.41 25.62 12.62
N CYS A 27 -20.40 26.39 12.20
CA CYS A 27 -20.15 26.70 10.80
C CYS A 27 -18.70 26.39 10.45
N TRP A 28 -18.48 25.97 9.21
CA TRP A 28 -17.14 25.82 8.65
C TRP A 28 -16.67 27.16 8.09
N VAL A 29 -15.46 27.55 8.47
CA VAL A 29 -14.83 28.80 8.03
C VAL A 29 -13.55 28.44 7.28
N PRO A 30 -13.27 29.05 6.11
CA PRO A 30 -12.02 28.83 5.41
C PRO A 30 -10.83 29.33 6.24
N SER A 31 -9.72 28.59 6.20
CA SER A 31 -8.49 28.97 6.90
C SER A 31 -7.76 30.11 6.18
N HIS A 32 -7.06 30.95 6.94
CA HIS A 32 -6.13 31.98 6.45
C HIS A 32 -6.71 33.01 5.45
N VAL A 33 -7.97 33.43 5.65
CA VAL A 33 -8.64 34.43 4.79
C VAL A 33 -8.85 35.80 5.43
N GLY A 34 -8.15 36.16 6.50
CA GLY A 34 -8.32 37.48 7.14
C GLY A 34 -9.44 37.56 8.19
N ILE A 35 -10.11 36.46 8.53
CA ILE A 35 -11.17 36.49 9.56
C ILE A 35 -10.52 36.58 10.93
N HIS A 36 -10.48 37.80 11.47
CA HIS A 36 -9.78 38.16 12.69
C HIS A 36 -10.02 37.20 13.87
N GLY A 37 -11.26 36.76 14.08
CA GLY A 37 -11.58 35.80 15.15
C GLY A 37 -10.98 34.40 14.94
N ASN A 38 -10.96 33.91 13.70
CA ASN A 38 -10.38 32.62 13.34
C ASN A 38 -8.85 32.68 13.40
N GLU A 39 -8.25 33.76 12.92
CA GLU A 39 -6.80 33.99 12.97
C GLU A 39 -6.28 34.07 14.40
N ARG A 40 -6.99 34.78 15.28
CA ARG A 40 -6.67 34.80 16.71
C ARG A 40 -6.72 33.42 17.34
N ALA A 41 -7.72 32.60 16.98
CA ALA A 41 -7.83 31.24 17.48
C ALA A 41 -6.66 30.37 16.99
N ASP A 42 -6.29 30.49 15.72
CA ASP A 42 -5.17 29.76 15.10
C ASP A 42 -3.80 30.17 15.68
N GLN A 43 -3.58 31.47 15.89
CA GLN A 43 -2.41 32.00 16.59
C GLN A 43 -2.32 31.49 18.02
N ALA A 44 -3.44 31.45 18.76
CA ALA A 44 -3.47 30.91 20.11
C ALA A 44 -3.15 29.41 20.14
N ALA A 45 -3.71 28.64 19.21
CA ALA A 45 -3.39 27.21 19.07
C ALA A 45 -1.92 26.98 18.74
N THR A 46 -1.35 27.79 17.84
CA THR A 46 0.07 27.74 17.46
C THR A 46 0.98 28.10 18.64
N ALA A 47 0.69 29.19 19.35
CA ALA A 47 1.46 29.60 20.53
C ALA A 47 1.44 28.52 21.63
N ALA A 48 0.31 27.83 21.80
CA ALA A 48 0.20 26.71 22.75
C ALA A 48 1.13 25.54 22.43
N THR A 49 1.53 25.32 21.16
CA THR A 49 2.50 24.28 20.79
C THR A 49 3.90 24.53 21.32
N LEU A 50 4.22 25.78 21.68
CA LEU A 50 5.52 26.20 22.20
C LEU A 50 5.56 26.18 23.73
N LEU A 51 4.42 25.98 24.39
CA LEU A 51 4.37 25.93 25.85
C LEU A 51 4.97 24.60 26.36
N PRO A 52 5.77 24.63 27.43
CA PRO A 52 6.37 23.43 28.01
C PRO A 52 5.34 22.56 28.77
N GLU A 53 4.24 23.16 29.21
CA GLU A 53 3.13 22.43 29.83
C GLU A 53 2.21 21.84 28.76
N ILE A 54 2.22 20.50 28.67
CA ILE A 54 1.23 19.77 27.89
C ILE A 54 -0.08 19.78 28.69
N THR A 55 -1.19 20.11 28.04
CA THR A 55 -2.52 20.01 28.65
C THR A 55 -2.71 18.67 29.34
N PRO A 56 -3.35 18.60 30.53
CA PRO A 56 -3.47 17.37 31.32
C PRO A 56 -4.43 16.32 30.71
N PHE A 57 -4.83 16.50 29.45
CA PHE A 57 -5.71 15.59 28.75
C PHE A 57 -4.87 14.63 27.90
N ASP A 58 -5.14 13.33 28.05
CA ASP A 58 -4.53 12.31 27.19
C ASP A 58 -4.82 12.61 25.71
N VAL A 59 -3.87 12.33 24.83
CA VAL A 59 -4.13 12.41 23.39
C VAL A 59 -5.20 11.38 23.02
N PRO A 60 -6.28 11.75 22.32
CA PRO A 60 -7.27 10.78 21.89
C PRO A 60 -6.62 9.64 21.10
N SER A 61 -6.85 8.40 21.52
CA SER A 61 -6.26 7.22 20.85
C SER A 61 -6.56 7.16 19.35
N GLN A 62 -7.65 7.75 18.89
CA GLN A 62 -7.99 7.86 17.48
C GLN A 62 -6.97 8.66 16.69
N ASP A 63 -6.36 9.67 17.29
CA ASP A 63 -5.38 10.56 16.68
C ASP A 63 -4.00 9.89 16.61
N LEU A 64 -3.74 8.92 17.49
CA LEU A 64 -2.53 8.08 17.46
C LEU A 64 -2.58 6.97 16.39
N LYS A 65 -3.78 6.51 16.00
CA LYS A 65 -3.93 5.39 15.04
C LYS A 65 -3.24 5.64 13.69
N PRO A 66 -3.38 6.81 13.04
CA PRO A 66 -2.68 7.09 11.77
C PRO A 66 -1.16 7.05 11.92
N LEU A 67 -0.63 7.59 13.03
CA LEU A 67 0.81 7.58 13.32
C LEU A 67 1.32 6.15 13.51
N LEU A 68 0.63 5.35 14.32
CA LEU A 68 0.97 3.95 14.55
C LEU A 68 0.89 3.14 13.24
N ARG A 69 -0.17 3.31 12.44
CA ARG A 69 -0.29 2.64 11.13
C ARG A 69 0.86 3.02 10.21
N ARG A 70 1.27 4.29 10.18
CA ARG A 70 2.42 4.73 9.39
C ARG A 70 3.70 4.05 9.87
N ALA A 71 3.98 4.06 11.17
CA ALA A 71 5.16 3.42 11.73
C ALA A 71 5.20 1.91 11.44
N ILE A 72 4.06 1.21 11.63
CA ILE A 72 3.92 -0.21 11.30
C ILE A 72 4.19 -0.46 9.82
N ASN A 73 3.60 0.34 8.92
CA ASN A 73 3.82 0.18 7.48
C ASN A 73 5.26 0.45 7.06
N VAL A 74 5.94 1.42 7.68
CA VAL A 74 7.38 1.65 7.46
C VAL A 74 8.18 0.43 7.89
N LYS A 75 7.96 -0.07 9.11
CA LYS A 75 8.64 -1.29 9.59
C LYS A 75 8.34 -2.52 8.75
N TRP A 76 7.11 -2.65 8.27
CA TRP A 76 6.73 -3.74 7.38
C TRP A 76 7.43 -3.61 6.02
N GLN A 77 7.51 -2.41 5.44
CA GLN A 77 8.23 -2.16 4.21
C GLN A 77 9.74 -2.45 4.36
N GLU A 78 10.37 -2.00 5.45
CA GLU A 78 11.76 -2.33 5.78
C GLU A 78 11.98 -3.85 5.83
N SER A 79 11.13 -4.57 6.56
CA SER A 79 11.19 -6.04 6.64
C SER A 79 10.98 -6.72 5.28
N TRP A 80 10.08 -6.17 4.46
CA TRP A 80 9.79 -6.66 3.12
C TRP A 80 10.98 -6.50 2.17
N GLU A 81 11.71 -5.40 2.28
CA GLU A 81 12.93 -5.14 1.50
C GLU A 81 14.08 -6.09 1.84
N GLN A 82 14.09 -6.68 3.03
CA GLN A 82 15.07 -7.70 3.40
C GLN A 82 14.70 -9.11 2.89
N GLN A 83 13.53 -9.30 2.27
CA GLN A 83 13.12 -10.60 1.72
C GLN A 83 13.75 -10.84 0.35
N HIS A 84 15.03 -11.26 0.30
CA HIS A 84 15.77 -11.44 -0.97
C HIS A 84 15.31 -12.66 -1.78
N ASN A 85 14.87 -13.74 -1.13
CA ASN A 85 14.46 -15.00 -1.77
C ASN A 85 12.94 -15.15 -1.94
N ASN A 86 12.20 -14.04 -1.93
CA ASN A 86 10.74 -14.05 -2.02
C ASN A 86 10.27 -13.68 -3.44
N LYS A 87 9.69 -14.66 -4.16
CA LYS A 87 9.17 -14.47 -5.53
C LYS A 87 8.10 -13.37 -5.61
N LEU A 88 7.30 -13.19 -4.56
CA LEU A 88 6.26 -12.17 -4.51
C LEU A 88 6.83 -10.75 -4.41
N ARG A 89 8.01 -10.58 -3.78
CA ARG A 89 8.66 -9.27 -3.66
C ARG A 89 9.04 -8.68 -5.01
N LEU A 90 9.51 -9.51 -5.95
CA LEU A 90 9.83 -9.09 -7.32
C LEU A 90 8.63 -8.46 -8.02
N VAL A 91 7.43 -8.95 -7.72
CA VAL A 91 6.17 -8.55 -8.34
C VAL A 91 5.48 -7.42 -7.57
N LYS A 92 5.66 -7.40 -6.25
CA LYS A 92 5.05 -6.46 -5.32
C LYS A 92 6.14 -5.83 -4.44
N PRO A 93 6.90 -4.85 -4.95
CA PRO A 93 8.00 -4.26 -4.19
C PRO A 93 7.53 -3.39 -3.01
N ARG A 94 6.30 -2.87 -3.06
CA ARG A 94 5.70 -2.05 -2.00
C ARG A 94 4.57 -2.78 -1.28
N VAL A 95 4.67 -2.82 0.05
CA VAL A 95 3.63 -3.32 0.94
C VAL A 95 2.35 -2.48 0.76
N GLY A 96 1.20 -3.15 0.77
CA GLY A 96 -0.10 -2.48 0.63
C GLY A 96 -0.44 -1.96 -0.77
N GLN A 97 0.49 -2.03 -1.74
CA GLN A 97 0.18 -1.69 -3.12
C GLN A 97 -0.90 -2.63 -3.66
N CYS A 98 -2.03 -2.06 -4.07
CA CYS A 98 -3.09 -2.81 -4.73
C CYS A 98 -2.67 -3.00 -6.20
N THR A 99 -2.70 -4.24 -6.67
CA THR A 99 -2.56 -4.51 -8.10
C THR A 99 -3.83 -4.01 -8.80
N GLN A 100 -3.68 -3.56 -10.04
CA GLN A 100 -4.84 -3.20 -10.85
C GLN A 100 -5.84 -4.36 -10.86
N PRO A 101 -7.14 -4.09 -10.67
CA PRO A 101 -8.15 -5.13 -10.69
C PRO A 101 -8.18 -5.79 -12.07
N PHE A 102 -8.22 -7.12 -12.09
CA PHE A 102 -8.37 -7.86 -13.33
C PHE A 102 -9.84 -7.91 -13.75
N PRO A 103 -10.15 -7.93 -15.06
CA PRO A 103 -11.51 -8.05 -15.58
C PRO A 103 -12.28 -9.25 -15.04
N ASN A 104 -11.58 -10.35 -14.73
CA ASN A 104 -12.17 -11.54 -14.12
C ASN A 104 -11.15 -12.31 -13.27
N ARG A 105 -11.69 -13.20 -12.43
CA ARG A 105 -10.91 -14.05 -11.53
C ARG A 105 -9.92 -14.96 -12.26
N LEU A 106 -10.25 -15.44 -13.46
CA LEU A 106 -9.35 -16.32 -14.22
C LEU A 106 -8.06 -15.57 -14.59
N GLN A 107 -8.18 -14.35 -15.12
CA GLN A 107 -7.04 -13.51 -15.46
C GLN A 107 -6.20 -13.13 -14.23
N GLU A 108 -6.85 -12.83 -13.11
CA GLU A 108 -6.18 -12.58 -11.83
C GLU A 108 -5.33 -13.77 -11.39
N VAL A 109 -5.91 -14.98 -11.41
CA VAL A 109 -5.22 -16.21 -11.02
C VAL A 109 -4.07 -16.51 -11.96
N LEU A 110 -4.29 -16.43 -13.27
CA LEU A 110 -3.26 -16.69 -14.28
C LEU A 110 -2.10 -15.71 -14.15
N SER A 111 -2.38 -14.40 -14.08
CA SER A 111 -1.36 -13.37 -13.93
C SER A 111 -0.58 -13.56 -12.63
N SER A 112 -1.28 -13.76 -11.51
CA SER A 112 -0.63 -13.97 -10.21
C SER A 112 0.30 -15.18 -10.27
N ARG A 113 -0.20 -16.34 -10.75
CA ARG A 113 0.59 -17.57 -10.84
C ARG A 113 1.80 -17.42 -11.76
N LEU A 114 1.65 -16.81 -12.94
CA LEU A 114 2.78 -16.57 -13.85
C LEU A 114 3.86 -15.71 -13.20
N ARG A 115 3.46 -14.61 -12.55
CA ARG A 115 4.35 -13.66 -11.86
C ARG A 115 5.16 -14.28 -10.73
N ILE A 116 4.56 -15.16 -9.92
CA ILE A 116 5.29 -15.90 -8.87
C ILE A 116 5.86 -17.24 -9.36
N GLY A 117 5.78 -17.49 -10.67
CA GLY A 117 6.31 -18.68 -11.33
C GLY A 117 5.58 -19.98 -11.02
N HIS A 118 4.36 -19.97 -10.48
CA HIS A 118 3.54 -21.13 -10.10
C HIS A 118 2.81 -21.77 -11.29
N THR A 119 3.58 -22.42 -12.17
CA THR A 119 3.03 -23.26 -13.25
C THR A 119 3.29 -24.73 -12.98
N PHE A 120 2.60 -25.61 -13.71
CA PHE A 120 2.87 -27.05 -13.64
C PHE A 120 4.35 -27.36 -13.88
N LEU A 121 4.93 -26.85 -14.97
CA LEU A 121 6.32 -27.13 -15.35
C LEU A 121 7.35 -26.63 -14.33
N THR A 122 7.06 -25.55 -13.62
CA THR A 122 8.04 -24.87 -12.76
C THR A 122 7.79 -25.07 -11.26
N HIS A 123 6.68 -25.69 -10.85
CA HIS A 123 6.37 -25.96 -9.42
C HIS A 123 5.96 -27.40 -9.12
N LYS A 124 5.64 -28.24 -10.12
CA LYS A 124 5.25 -29.64 -9.87
C LYS A 124 6.29 -30.38 -9.02
N PHE A 125 7.58 -30.18 -9.28
CA PHE A 125 8.66 -30.86 -8.55
C PHE A 125 8.56 -30.69 -7.03
N LEU A 126 8.06 -29.53 -6.54
CA LEU A 126 7.86 -29.30 -5.10
C LEU A 126 6.78 -30.20 -4.51
N LEU A 127 5.71 -30.48 -5.26
CA LEU A 127 4.62 -31.35 -4.83
C LEU A 127 5.07 -32.81 -4.80
N HIS A 128 5.92 -33.21 -5.75
CA HIS A 128 6.46 -34.56 -5.86
C HIS A 128 7.76 -34.78 -5.08
N ARG A 129 8.34 -33.72 -4.48
CA ARG A 129 9.65 -33.73 -3.82
C ARG A 129 10.78 -34.20 -4.73
N GLU A 130 10.70 -33.82 -6.00
CA GLU A 130 11.72 -34.08 -7.02
C GLU A 130 12.73 -32.92 -7.08
N GLU A 131 13.80 -33.10 -7.84
CA GLU A 131 14.73 -32.00 -8.12
C GLU A 131 14.10 -30.94 -9.04
N PRO A 132 14.52 -29.66 -8.94
CA PRO A 132 14.05 -28.62 -9.84
C PRO A 132 14.32 -29.00 -11.31
N PRO A 133 13.32 -28.86 -12.19
CA PRO A 133 13.52 -29.18 -13.60
C PRO A 133 14.52 -28.20 -14.23
N GLU A 134 15.32 -28.71 -15.16
CA GLU A 134 16.28 -27.91 -15.91
C GLU A 134 15.88 -27.80 -17.38
N CYS A 135 16.28 -26.70 -18.01
CA CYS A 135 16.11 -26.52 -19.44
C CYS A 135 17.04 -27.47 -20.20
N ALA A 136 16.49 -28.31 -21.07
CA ALA A 136 17.27 -29.27 -21.87
C ALA A 136 18.29 -28.59 -22.81
N HIS A 137 18.04 -27.35 -23.24
CA HIS A 137 18.98 -26.60 -24.07
C HIS A 137 20.03 -25.84 -23.23
N CYS A 138 19.60 -25.16 -22.16
CA CYS A 138 20.45 -24.20 -21.45
C CYS A 138 21.09 -24.75 -20.18
N GLN A 139 20.65 -25.92 -19.69
CA GLN A 139 21.08 -26.53 -18.43
C GLN A 139 20.96 -25.58 -17.22
N THR A 140 19.98 -24.67 -17.26
CA THR A 140 19.64 -23.78 -16.15
C THR A 140 18.29 -24.17 -15.57
N LYS A 141 18.07 -23.83 -14.29
CA LYS A 141 16.80 -24.08 -13.61
C LYS A 141 15.63 -23.48 -14.38
N LEU A 142 14.64 -24.32 -14.67
CA LEU A 142 13.46 -23.94 -15.43
C LEU A 142 12.61 -22.97 -14.61
N SER A 143 12.33 -21.81 -15.16
CA SER A 143 11.47 -20.79 -14.56
C SER A 143 10.60 -20.14 -15.63
N VAL A 144 9.49 -19.51 -15.20
CA VAL A 144 8.64 -18.74 -16.12
C VAL A 144 9.44 -17.62 -16.80
N MET A 145 10.33 -16.97 -16.04
CA MET A 145 11.28 -15.99 -16.56
C MET A 145 12.17 -16.59 -17.65
N HIS A 146 12.72 -17.79 -17.41
CA HIS A 146 13.55 -18.44 -18.42
C HIS A 146 12.77 -18.71 -19.70
N ILE A 147 11.59 -19.31 -19.60
CA ILE A 147 10.76 -19.68 -20.76
C ILE A 147 10.31 -18.42 -21.53
N LEU A 148 9.75 -17.44 -20.82
CA LEU A 148 9.10 -16.27 -21.43
C LEU A 148 10.06 -15.12 -21.73
N ILE A 149 11.30 -15.14 -21.23
CA ILE A 149 12.21 -13.98 -21.36
C ILE A 149 13.59 -14.35 -21.87
N THR A 150 14.28 -15.32 -21.27
CA THR A 150 15.73 -15.48 -21.51
C THR A 150 16.13 -16.69 -22.34
N CYS A 151 15.29 -17.72 -22.47
CA CYS A 151 15.67 -18.96 -23.14
C CYS A 151 15.78 -18.78 -24.66
N PRO A 152 16.94 -19.04 -25.28
CA PRO A 152 17.11 -18.93 -26.74
C PRO A 152 16.21 -19.90 -27.51
N LEU A 153 15.97 -21.10 -26.98
CA LEU A 153 15.11 -22.12 -27.61
C LEU A 153 13.71 -21.59 -27.92
N HIS A 154 13.19 -20.71 -27.06
CA HIS A 154 11.82 -20.20 -27.16
C HIS A 154 11.73 -18.85 -27.88
N GLU A 155 12.82 -18.32 -28.44
CA GLU A 155 12.85 -17.00 -29.07
C GLU A 155 11.85 -16.87 -30.24
N ASN A 156 11.82 -17.84 -31.16
CA ASN A 156 10.88 -17.83 -32.29
C ASN A 156 9.41 -17.86 -31.82
N HIS A 157 9.11 -18.64 -30.78
CA HIS A 157 7.77 -18.68 -30.20
C HIS A 157 7.39 -17.34 -29.57
N ARG A 158 8.33 -16.68 -28.89
CA ARG A 158 8.08 -15.36 -28.30
C ARG A 158 7.85 -14.29 -29.36
N GLN A 159 8.63 -14.28 -30.43
CA GLN A 159 8.42 -13.36 -31.54
C GLN A 159 7.06 -13.56 -32.20
N HIS A 160 6.62 -14.81 -32.34
CA HIS A 160 5.32 -15.12 -32.93
C HIS A 160 4.14 -14.71 -32.03
N HIS A 161 4.17 -15.07 -30.75
CA HIS A 161 3.03 -14.87 -29.83
C HIS A 161 3.04 -13.52 -29.10
N PHE A 162 4.21 -12.90 -28.91
CA PHE A 162 4.38 -11.61 -28.24
C PHE A 162 4.90 -10.54 -29.19
N THR A 163 4.44 -10.55 -30.45
CA THR A 163 4.82 -9.61 -31.51
C THR A 163 4.85 -8.15 -31.05
N ALA A 164 3.88 -7.72 -30.23
CA ALA A 164 3.85 -6.36 -29.70
C ALA A 164 5.10 -6.00 -28.86
N LEU A 165 5.59 -6.92 -28.02
CA LEU A 165 6.77 -6.66 -27.18
C LEU A 165 8.02 -6.43 -28.03
N TYR A 166 8.16 -7.21 -29.10
CA TYR A 166 9.28 -7.09 -30.05
C TYR A 166 9.14 -5.85 -30.94
N LYS A 167 7.93 -5.54 -31.40
CA LYS A 167 7.66 -4.37 -32.25
C LYS A 167 7.96 -3.07 -31.52
N TYR A 168 7.61 -2.98 -30.23
CA TYR A 168 7.75 -1.77 -29.43
C TYR A 168 9.00 -1.75 -28.55
N ALA A 169 9.90 -2.73 -28.70
CA ALA A 169 11.08 -2.91 -27.87
C ALA A 169 10.78 -2.79 -26.36
N LEU A 170 9.60 -3.28 -25.94
CA LEU A 170 9.20 -3.23 -24.54
C LEU A 170 10.06 -4.24 -23.77
N PRO A 171 10.78 -3.81 -22.72
CA PRO A 171 11.58 -4.74 -21.94
C PRO A 171 10.67 -5.79 -21.32
N LEU A 172 11.05 -7.06 -21.47
CA LEU A 172 10.44 -8.17 -20.76
C LEU A 172 10.82 -8.05 -19.28
N HIS A 173 10.05 -7.25 -18.53
CA HIS A 173 10.32 -7.00 -17.12
C HIS A 173 9.96 -8.25 -16.29
N PRO A 174 10.77 -8.64 -15.28
CA PRO A 174 10.46 -9.78 -14.41
C PRO A 174 9.12 -9.69 -13.65
N ALA A 175 8.55 -8.49 -13.59
CA ALA A 175 7.28 -8.20 -12.91
C ALA A 175 6.07 -8.05 -13.86
N LEU A 176 6.21 -8.40 -15.15
CA LEU A 176 5.09 -8.44 -16.11
C LEU A 176 3.95 -9.35 -15.65
#